data_AF-A0A9D6L1F4-F1
#
_entry.id   AF-A0A9D6L1F4-F1
#
_cell.length_a   1.000
_cell.length_b   1.000
_cell.length_c   1.000
_cell.angle_alpha   90.00
_cell.angle_beta   90.00
_cell.angle_gamma   90.00
#
_symmetry.space_group_name_H-M   'P 1'
#
loop_
_entity.id
_entity.type
_entity.pdbx_description
1 polymer ?
#
loop_
_entity_poly.entity_id
_entity_poly.type
_entity_poly.pdbx_seq_one_letter_code
_entity_poly.pdbx_strand_id
1 'polypeptide(L)'
;MDEKITQTLDLLAQSSRALAAEFSGLRATLEELRATQETMARLLEINPRPQSAPAELETRVEELGRASEELRRQNEALRAQADRFAAQATRKTLPPQVLTLLAKSGVTADAVGPNGQVDVLVLDRALEGLPVEQRMAIKSQLARAGALV
;
A
#
# COMPACT_ATOMS: atom_id res chain seq x y z
N MET A 1 -55.97 -52.98 -51.87
CA MET A 1 -54.79 -53.43 -51.08
C MET A 1 -53.57 -52.57 -51.40
N ASP A 2 -53.38 -52.16 -52.66
CA ASP A 2 -52.23 -51.37 -53.11
C ASP A 2 -52.10 -49.97 -52.47
N GLU A 3 -53.22 -49.32 -52.15
CA GLU A 3 -53.21 -48.00 -51.51
C GLU A 3 -52.66 -48.03 -50.07
N LYS A 4 -52.90 -49.12 -49.33
CA LYS A 4 -52.29 -49.30 -48.00
C LYS A 4 -50.79 -49.59 -48.11
N ILE A 5 -50.38 -50.36 -49.12
CA ILE A 5 -48.96 -50.70 -49.36
C ILE A 5 -48.16 -49.45 -49.72
N THR A 6 -48.70 -48.60 -50.60
CA THR A 6 -48.07 -47.32 -50.98
C THR A 6 -47.98 -46.35 -49.79
N GLN A 7 -49.03 -46.24 -48.97
CA GLN A 7 -48.97 -45.46 -47.73
C GLN A 7 -47.90 -45.97 -46.76
N THR A 8 -47.78 -47.28 -46.55
CA THR A 8 -46.74 -47.84 -45.67
C THR A 8 -45.33 -47.63 -46.20
N LEU A 9 -45.13 -47.71 -47.52
CA LEU A 9 -43.84 -47.44 -48.16
C LEU A 9 -43.44 -45.98 -48.04
N ASP A 10 -44.38 -45.05 -48.20
CA ASP A 10 -44.10 -43.62 -48.07
C ASP A 10 -43.80 -43.26 -46.61
N LEU A 11 -44.51 -43.85 -45.65
CA LEU A 11 -44.26 -43.66 -44.22
C LEU A 11 -42.89 -44.23 -43.79
N LEU A 12 -42.47 -45.36 -44.38
CA LEU A 12 -41.13 -45.92 -44.19
C LEU A 12 -40.04 -45.05 -44.85
N ALA A 13 -40.31 -44.48 -46.03
CA ALA A 13 -39.38 -43.57 -46.68
C ALA A 13 -39.23 -42.26 -45.88
N GLN A 14 -40.32 -41.74 -45.30
CA GLN A 14 -40.30 -40.58 -44.43
C GLN A 14 -39.54 -40.84 -43.13
N SER A 15 -39.77 -41.99 -42.48
CA SER A 15 -39.03 -42.35 -41.26
C SER A 15 -37.54 -42.58 -41.53
N SER A 16 -37.18 -43.18 -42.66
CA SER A 16 -35.79 -43.33 -43.08
C SER A 16 -35.10 -41.98 -43.30
N ARG A 17 -35.77 -41.02 -43.94
CA ARG A 17 -35.24 -39.65 -44.11
C ARG A 17 -35.10 -38.91 -42.78
N ALA A 18 -36.07 -39.06 -41.87
CA ALA A 18 -36.01 -38.45 -40.55
C ALA A 18 -34.82 -39.00 -39.74
N LEU A 19 -34.64 -40.33 -39.70
CA LEU A 19 -33.49 -40.96 -39.06
C LEU A 19 -32.16 -40.49 -39.66
N ALA A 20 -32.06 -40.37 -40.99
CA ALA A 20 -30.86 -39.86 -41.64
C ALA A 20 -30.52 -38.42 -41.24
N ALA A 21 -31.55 -37.57 -41.06
CA ALA A 21 -31.38 -36.20 -40.57
C ALA A 21 -30.97 -36.15 -39.09
N GLU A 22 -31.51 -37.03 -38.25
CA GLU A 22 -31.08 -37.13 -36.84
C GLU A 22 -29.63 -37.60 -36.74
N PHE A 23 -29.23 -38.61 -37.53
CA PHE A 23 -27.84 -39.08 -37.55
C PHE A 23 -26.85 -38.01 -38.03
N SER A 24 -27.23 -37.18 -39.00
CA SER A 24 -26.37 -36.08 -39.44
C SER A 24 -26.26 -35.00 -38.36
N GLY A 25 -27.35 -34.68 -37.65
CA GLY A 25 -27.35 -33.79 -36.50
C GLY A 25 -26.45 -34.30 -35.37
N LEU A 26 -26.56 -35.59 -35.02
CA LEU A 26 -25.76 -36.20 -33.96
C LEU A 26 -24.26 -36.26 -34.31
N ARG A 27 -23.93 -36.42 -35.60
CA ARG A 27 -22.55 -36.32 -36.07
C ARG A 27 -22.00 -34.90 -35.93
N ALA A 28 -22.79 -33.88 -36.25
CA ALA A 28 -22.38 -32.49 -36.11
C ALA A 28 -22.10 -32.13 -34.63
N THR A 29 -22.96 -32.56 -33.70
CA THR A 29 -22.75 -32.32 -32.27
C THR A 29 -21.53 -33.06 -31.71
N LEU A 30 -21.26 -34.28 -32.18
CA LEU A 30 -20.05 -35.00 -31.80
C LEU A 30 -18.77 -34.32 -32.29
N GLU A 31 -18.77 -33.77 -33.51
CA GLU A 31 -17.63 -32.99 -34.02
C GLU A 31 -17.44 -31.69 -33.25
N GLU A 32 -18.51 -30.99 -32.88
CA GLU A 32 -18.43 -29.80 -32.02
C GLU A 32 -17.89 -30.14 -30.62
N LEU A 33 -18.32 -31.27 -30.04
CA LEU A 33 -17.81 -31.72 -28.75
C LEU A 33 -16.32 -32.09 -28.83
N ARG A 34 -15.87 -32.71 -29.94
CA ARG A 34 -14.45 -33.00 -30.16
C ARG A 34 -13.62 -31.73 -30.31
N ALA A 35 -14.09 -30.76 -31.09
CA ALA A 35 -13.42 -29.49 -31.27
C ALA A 35 -13.28 -28.72 -29.94
N THR A 36 -14.35 -28.70 -29.12
CA THR A 36 -14.30 -28.07 -27.79
C THR A 36 -13.37 -28.79 -26.83
N GLN A 37 -13.34 -30.13 -26.85
CA GLN A 37 -12.36 -30.91 -26.08
C GLN A 37 -10.93 -30.63 -26.49
N GLU A 38 -10.64 -30.58 -27.79
CA GLU A 38 -9.30 -30.26 -28.29
C GLU A 38 -8.88 -28.84 -27.89
N THR A 39 -9.81 -27.90 -27.94
CA THR A 39 -9.57 -26.52 -27.49
C THR A 39 -9.27 -26.47 -25.99
N MET A 40 -10.02 -27.19 -25.17
CA MET A 40 -9.77 -27.30 -23.73
C MET A 40 -8.43 -27.98 -23.42
N ALA A 41 -8.09 -29.05 -24.14
CA ALA A 41 -6.80 -29.74 -24.00
C ALA A 41 -5.63 -28.79 -24.31
N ARG A 42 -5.71 -28.03 -25.41
CA ARG A 42 -4.71 -27.01 -25.76
C ARG A 42 -4.61 -25.91 -24.71
N LEU A 43 -5.73 -25.45 -24.15
CA LEU A 43 -5.73 -24.45 -23.08
C LEU A 43 -5.06 -24.98 -21.80
N LEU A 44 -5.22 -26.27 -21.49
CA LEU A 44 -4.56 -26.93 -20.36
C LEU A 44 -3.06 -27.17 -20.61
N GLU A 45 -2.64 -27.40 -21.86
CA GLU A 45 -1.21 -27.48 -22.21
C GLU A 45 -0.52 -26.11 -22.12
N ILE A 46 -1.20 -25.04 -22.54
CA ILE A 46 -0.68 -23.66 -22.47
C ILE A 46 -0.65 -23.16 -21.01
N ASN A 47 -1.64 -23.54 -20.21
CA ASN A 47 -1.74 -23.22 -18.80
C ASN A 47 -1.90 -24.51 -17.98
N PRO A 48 -0.81 -25.25 -17.73
CA PRO A 48 -0.87 -26.39 -16.84
C PRO A 48 -1.21 -25.84 -15.46
N ARG A 49 -2.47 -25.98 -15.03
CA ARG A 49 -2.81 -25.81 -13.61
C ARG A 49 -1.97 -26.83 -12.86
N PRO A 50 -1.03 -26.42 -11.99
CA PRO A 50 -0.34 -27.38 -11.15
C PRO A 50 -1.42 -28.04 -10.30
N GLN A 51 -1.53 -29.37 -10.37
CA GLN A 51 -2.48 -30.13 -9.57
C GLN A 51 -2.18 -30.01 -8.06
N SER A 52 -1.03 -29.42 -7.70
CA SER A 52 -0.59 -28.99 -6.36
C SER A 52 -0.99 -27.57 -5.96
N ALA A 53 -1.73 -26.83 -6.80
CA ALA A 53 -2.13 -25.45 -6.57
C ALA A 53 -2.75 -25.14 -5.19
N PRO A 54 -3.65 -25.96 -4.59
CA PRO A 54 -4.28 -25.57 -3.33
C PRO A 54 -3.29 -25.57 -2.16
N ALA A 55 -2.39 -26.55 -2.08
CA ALA A 55 -1.40 -26.64 -1.00
C ALA A 55 -0.31 -25.55 -1.14
N GLU A 56 0.12 -25.26 -2.37
CA GLU A 56 1.08 -24.19 -2.65
C GLU A 56 0.49 -22.79 -2.43
N LEU A 57 -0.82 -22.62 -2.63
CA LEU A 57 -1.51 -21.37 -2.32
C LEU A 57 -1.62 -21.17 -0.80
N GLU A 58 -1.95 -22.21 -0.04
CA GLU A 58 -2.00 -22.14 1.43
C GLU A 58 -0.65 -21.79 2.03
N THR A 59 0.44 -22.44 1.59
CA THR A 59 1.79 -22.11 2.07
C THR A 59 2.18 -20.68 1.73
N ARG A 60 1.85 -20.21 0.52
CA ARG A 60 2.13 -18.85 0.09
C ARG A 60 1.32 -17.80 0.87
N VAL A 61 0.07 -18.11 1.21
CA VAL A 61 -0.77 -17.25 2.06
C VAL A 61 -0.19 -17.14 3.47
N GLU A 62 0.29 -18.25 4.05
CA GLU A 62 0.96 -18.23 5.35
C GLU A 62 2.27 -17.43 5.32
N GLU A 63 3.11 -17.61 4.30
CA GLU A 63 4.35 -16.87 4.12
C GLU A 63 4.10 -15.36 3.98
N LEU A 64 3.12 -14.98 3.17
CA LEU A 64 2.71 -13.58 3.03
C LEU A 64 2.15 -13.00 4.34
N GLY A 65 1.40 -13.80 5.09
CA GLY A 65 0.91 -13.42 6.43
C GLY A 65 2.06 -13.11 7.39
N ARG A 66 3.05 -14.01 7.47
CA ARG A 66 4.25 -13.82 8.33
C ARG A 66 5.06 -12.60 7.89
N ALA A 67 5.28 -12.41 6.59
CA ALA A 67 6.00 -11.26 6.07
C ALA A 67 5.27 -9.94 6.38
N SER A 68 3.93 -9.93 6.27
CA SER A 68 3.10 -8.76 6.58
C SER A 68 3.17 -8.37 8.06
N GLU A 69 3.11 -9.34 8.97
CA GLU A 69 3.26 -9.07 10.41
C GLU A 69 4.65 -8.52 10.75
N GLU A 70 5.70 -9.07 10.15
CA GLU A 70 7.07 -8.60 10.36
C GLU A 70 7.26 -7.17 9.84
N LEU A 71 6.77 -6.88 8.64
CA LEU A 71 6.76 -5.52 8.06
C LEU A 71 5.98 -4.53 8.94
N ARG A 72 4.86 -4.98 9.54
CA ARG A 72 4.08 -4.15 10.45
C ARG A 72 4.86 -3.83 11.73
N ARG A 73 5.51 -4.82 12.34
CA ARG A 73 6.36 -4.62 13.52
C ARG A 73 7.51 -3.66 13.24
N GLN A 74 8.18 -3.81 12.10
CA GLN A 74 9.24 -2.91 11.67
C GLN A 74 8.73 -1.48 11.46
N ASN A 75 7.55 -1.31 10.86
CA ASN A 75 6.93 0.01 10.71
C ASN A 75 6.60 0.65 12.07
N GLU A 76 6.03 -0.10 13.00
CA GLU A 76 5.72 0.39 14.34
C GLU A 76 6.99 0.78 15.10
N ALA A 77 8.07 0.00 14.99
CA ALA A 77 9.37 0.33 15.58
C ALA A 77 9.98 1.60 14.98
N LEU A 78 9.95 1.73 13.64
CA LEU A 78 10.47 2.92 12.95
C LEU A 78 9.65 4.17 13.29
N ARG A 79 8.32 4.06 13.39
CA ARG A 79 7.46 5.16 13.84
C ARG A 79 7.79 5.57 15.28
N ALA A 80 7.91 4.61 16.19
CA ALA A 80 8.32 4.91 17.57
C ALA A 80 9.71 5.57 17.65
N GLN A 81 10.64 5.17 16.78
CA GLN A 81 11.95 5.80 16.67
C GLN A 81 11.84 7.23 16.12
N ALA A 82 11.04 7.45 15.08
CA ALA A 82 10.78 8.76 14.51
C ALA A 82 10.13 9.70 15.53
N ASP A 83 9.16 9.21 16.31
CA ASP A 83 8.51 9.97 17.38
C ASP A 83 9.50 10.36 18.49
N ARG A 84 10.44 9.47 18.85
CA ARG A 84 11.52 9.78 19.80
C ARG A 84 12.46 10.84 19.25
N PHE A 85 12.84 10.75 17.98
CA PHE A 85 13.68 11.76 17.34
C PHE A 85 12.95 13.10 17.21
N ALA A 86 11.66 13.11 16.86
CA ALA A 86 10.85 14.31 16.83
C ALA A 86 10.69 14.92 18.23
N ALA A 87 10.50 14.10 19.27
CA ALA A 87 10.46 14.55 20.66
C ALA A 87 11.81 15.10 21.16
N GLN A 88 12.94 14.61 20.63
CA GLN A 88 14.26 15.16 20.93
C GLN A 88 14.57 16.43 20.13
N ALA A 89 14.15 16.51 18.87
CA ALA A 89 14.30 17.68 18.02
C ALA A 89 13.40 18.86 18.47
N THR A 90 12.27 18.56 19.11
CA THR A 90 11.37 19.55 19.73
C THR A 90 11.82 20.00 21.13
N ARG A 91 12.86 19.38 21.72
CA ARG A 91 13.53 19.95 22.90
C ARG A 91 14.29 21.19 22.46
N LYS A 92 13.68 22.34 22.74
CA LYS A 92 14.21 23.70 22.62
C LYS A 92 15.56 23.83 23.33
N THR A 93 16.65 23.44 22.65
CA THR A 93 18.00 23.48 23.23
C THR A 93 18.72 24.71 22.70
N LEU A 94 18.89 25.69 23.59
CA LEU A 94 19.83 26.77 23.35
C LEU A 94 21.25 26.23 23.59
N PRO A 95 22.22 26.53 22.72
CA PRO A 95 23.61 26.18 22.99
C PRO A 95 24.06 26.75 24.34
N PRO A 96 24.83 26.00 25.15
CA PRO A 96 25.22 26.42 26.51
C PRO A 96 26.04 27.72 26.52
N GLN A 97 26.75 28.01 25.43
CA GLN A 97 27.45 29.27 25.22
C GLN A 97 26.47 30.45 25.12
N VAL A 98 25.32 30.27 24.47
CA VAL A 98 24.27 31.29 24.32
C VAL A 98 23.55 31.51 25.65
N LEU A 99 23.27 30.45 26.40
CA LEU A 99 22.75 30.55 27.77
C LEU A 99 23.69 31.34 28.69
N THR A 100 25.00 31.10 28.57
CA THR A 100 26.01 31.82 29.34
C THR A 100 26.09 33.30 28.96
N LEU A 101 25.97 33.63 27.67
CA LEU A 101 25.94 35.02 27.20
C LEU A 101 24.67 35.75 27.63
N LEU A 102 23.51 35.08 27.53
CA LEU A 102 22.22 35.62 27.98
C LEU A 102 22.22 35.90 29.50
N ALA A 103 22.76 34.96 30.29
CA ALA A 103 22.94 35.13 31.73
C ALA A 103 23.90 36.30 32.06
N LYS A 104 25.00 36.44 31.32
CA LYS A 104 25.94 37.57 31.48
C LYS A 104 25.34 38.92 31.08
N SER A 105 24.43 38.94 30.11
CA SER A 105 23.71 40.14 29.68
C SER A 105 22.49 40.48 30.54
N GLY A 106 22.27 39.78 31.66
CA GLY A 106 21.20 40.07 32.61
C GLY A 106 19.83 39.46 32.26
N VAL A 107 19.76 38.55 31.28
CA VAL A 107 18.55 37.76 31.00
C VAL A 107 18.53 36.59 31.99
N THR A 108 17.96 36.82 33.17
CA THR A 108 17.77 35.80 34.22
C THR A 108 16.48 35.01 34.00
N ALA A 109 16.31 33.92 34.74
CA ALA A 109 15.13 33.04 34.65
C ALA A 109 13.78 33.76 34.86
N ASP A 110 13.78 34.96 35.45
CA ASP A 110 12.58 35.78 35.65
C ASP A 110 12.10 36.49 34.37
N ALA A 111 12.99 36.69 33.38
CA ALA A 111 12.65 37.23 32.06
C ALA A 111 12.20 36.14 31.06
N VAL A 112 12.26 34.87 31.49
CA VAL A 112 11.82 33.71 30.73
C VAL A 112 10.41 33.37 31.21
N GLY A 113 9.39 33.65 30.39
CA GLY A 113 8.00 33.31 30.69
C GLY A 113 7.80 31.81 30.95
N PRO A 114 6.63 31.39 31.49
CA PRO A 114 6.35 30.02 31.92
C PRO A 114 6.54 28.93 30.83
N ASN A 115 6.65 29.33 29.57
CA ASN A 115 6.86 28.47 28.41
C ASN A 115 8.31 28.46 27.87
N GLY A 116 9.27 29.04 28.60
CA GLY A 116 10.66 29.14 28.14
C GLY A 116 10.89 30.26 27.11
N GLN A 117 10.02 31.26 27.06
CA GLN A 117 10.04 32.32 26.04
C GLN A 117 10.54 33.65 26.63
N VAL A 118 11.42 34.35 25.91
CA VAL A 118 12.01 35.63 26.28
C VAL A 118 11.38 36.74 25.45
N ASP A 119 11.00 37.84 26.10
CA ASP A 119 10.49 39.04 25.43
C ASP A 119 11.58 39.66 24.54
N VAL A 120 11.23 39.94 23.28
CA VAL A 120 12.11 40.54 22.27
C VAL A 120 12.65 41.90 22.71
N LEU A 121 11.86 42.68 23.45
CA LEU A 121 12.30 44.00 23.93
C LEU A 121 13.38 43.91 25.02
N VAL A 122 13.30 42.89 25.88
CA VAL A 122 14.29 42.62 26.93
C VAL A 122 15.56 42.05 26.32
N LEU A 123 15.40 41.15 25.35
CA LEU A 123 16.52 40.58 24.60
C LEU A 123 17.29 41.65 23.81
N ASP A 124 16.59 42.59 23.17
CA ASP A 124 17.23 43.62 22.34
C ASP A 124 18.04 44.61 23.16
N ARG A 125 17.58 44.94 24.37
CA ARG A 125 18.35 45.71 25.35
C ARG A 125 19.57 44.94 25.87
N ALA A 126 19.42 43.64 26.15
CA ALA A 126 20.51 42.79 26.62
C ALA A 126 21.61 42.58 25.55
N LEU A 127 21.24 42.57 24.27
CA LEU A 127 22.17 42.37 23.15
C LEU A 127 22.71 43.70 22.56
N GLU A 128 22.36 44.85 23.12
CA GLU A 128 22.74 46.17 22.60
C GLU A 128 24.26 46.41 22.63
N GLY A 129 24.96 45.84 23.62
CA GLY A 129 26.42 45.92 23.76
C GLY A 129 27.23 44.93 22.90
N LEU A 130 26.58 44.04 22.14
CA LEU A 130 27.25 43.06 21.28
C LEU A 130 27.33 43.54 19.82
N PRO A 131 28.38 43.16 19.06
CA PRO A 131 28.47 43.43 17.64
C PRO A 131 27.29 42.80 16.88
N VAL A 132 26.86 43.46 15.80
CA VAL A 132 25.63 43.14 15.05
C VAL A 132 25.59 41.68 14.60
N GLU A 133 26.73 41.11 14.20
CA GLU A 133 26.83 39.71 13.79
C GLU A 133 26.51 38.73 14.94
N GLN A 134 26.99 39.02 16.15
CA GLN A 134 26.72 38.20 17.34
C GLN A 134 25.26 38.35 17.79
N ARG A 135 24.68 39.55 17.65
CA ARG A 135 23.26 39.80 17.91
C ARG A 135 22.37 38.99 16.96
N MET A 136 22.69 38.97 15.66
CA MET A 136 21.95 38.19 14.67
C MET A 136 22.09 36.68 14.90
N ALA A 137 23.30 36.20 15.25
CA ALA A 137 23.54 34.81 15.56
C ALA A 137 22.69 34.34 16.76
N ILE A 138 22.70 35.09 17.86
CA ILE A 138 21.96 34.76 19.09
C ILE A 138 20.44 34.81 18.85
N LYS A 139 19.94 35.84 18.16
CA LYS A 139 18.51 35.92 17.78
C LYS A 139 18.09 34.74 16.90
N SER A 140 18.91 34.35 15.92
CA SER A 140 18.60 33.20 15.05
C SER A 140 18.55 31.88 15.83
N GLN A 141 19.41 31.73 16.84
CA GLN A 141 19.46 30.57 17.72
C GLN A 141 18.26 30.55 18.68
N LEU A 142 17.85 31.71 19.20
CA LEU A 142 16.64 31.85 20.02
C LEU A 142 15.35 31.60 19.23
N ALA A 143 15.28 32.08 17.98
CA ALA A 143 14.19 31.80 17.05
C ALA A 143 14.09 30.30 16.73
N ARG A 144 15.23 29.66 16.43
CA ARG A 144 15.31 28.22 16.17
C ARG A 144 14.93 27.38 17.39
N ALA A 145 15.28 27.86 18.58
CA ALA A 145 14.87 27.24 19.84
C ALA A 145 13.41 27.55 20.23
N GLY A 146 12.66 28.34 19.44
CA GLY A 146 11.28 28.72 19.77
C GLY A 146 11.17 29.44 21.12
N ALA A 147 12.21 30.20 21.48
CA ALA A 147 12.35 30.94 22.74
C ALA A 147 12.08 32.44 22.58
N LEU A 148 11.60 32.88 21.41
CA LEU A 148 11.12 34.25 21.17
C LEU A 148 9.58 34.23 21.13
N VAL A 149 8.94 35.31 21.61
CA VAL A 149 7.51 35.61 21.41
C VAL A 149 7.38 36.71 20.37
#